data_AF-A0A976KP64-F1
#
_entry.id   AF-A0A976KP64-F1
#
_cell.length_a   1.000
_cell.length_b   1.000
_cell.length_c   1.000
_cell.angle_alpha   90.00
_cell.angle_beta   90.00
_cell.angle_gamma   90.00
#
_symmetry.space_group_name_H-M   'P 1'
#
loop_
_entity.id
_entity.type
_entity.pdbx_description
1 polymer ?
#
loop_
_entity_poly.entity_id
_entity_poly.type
_entity_poly.pdbx_seq_one_letter_code
_entity_poly.pdbx_strand_id
1 'polypeptide(L)' 'MIECNRTLLSYLGYTKDEVLGKGIIEMYHPDSLEKVKENFQSFKNTGKLIHSEFEVLKKNGETIDVTIKLTPVYDE' A
#
# COMPACT_ATOMS: atom_id res chain seq x y z
N MET A 1 5.77 -6.72 -2.60
CA MET A 1 4.37 -7.21 -2.63
C MET A 1 4.42 -8.69 -2.98
N ILE A 2 3.69 -9.55 -2.26
CA ILE A 2 3.72 -11.02 -2.49
C ILE A 2 2.66 -11.41 -3.54
N GLU A 3 1.45 -10.88 -3.40
CA GLU A 3 0.36 -11.09 -4.35
C GLU A 3 -0.47 -9.81 -4.52
N CYS A 4 -1.08 -9.65 -5.70
CA CYS A 4 -1.96 -8.53 -6.03
C CYS A 4 -3.13 -9.00 -6.90
N ASN A 5 -4.33 -8.44 -6.68
CA ASN A 5 -5.50 -8.74 -7.50
C ASN A 5 -5.46 -7.96 -8.83
N ARG A 6 -6.17 -8.47 -9.85
CA ARG A 6 -6.24 -7.82 -11.17
C ARG A 6 -6.93 -6.44 -11.13
N THR A 7 -7.86 -6.25 -10.21
CA THR A 7 -8.57 -4.98 -10.05
C THR A 7 -7.61 -3.85 -9.65
N LEU A 8 -6.72 -4.07 -8.68
CA LEU A 8 -5.69 -3.10 -8.29
C LEU A 8 -4.82 -2.71 -9.48
N LEU A 9 -4.35 -3.69 -10.24
CA LEU A 9 -3.52 -3.48 -11.44
C LEU A 9 -4.26 -2.63 -12.48
N SER A 10 -5.51 -2.98 -12.77
CA SER A 10 -6.33 -2.25 -13.74
C SER A 10 -6.69 -0.85 -13.27
N TYR A 11 -6.86 -0.64 -11.97
CA TYR A 11 -7.27 0.64 -11.40
C TYR A 11 -6.09 1.62 -11.26
N LEU A 12 -4.91 1.11 -10.92
CA LEU A 12 -3.70 1.90 -10.77
C LEU A 12 -2.89 2.03 -12.07
N GLY A 13 -3.15 1.16 -13.05
CA GLY A 13 -2.45 1.12 -14.33
C GLY A 13 -1.07 0.48 -14.28
N TYR A 14 -0.74 -0.24 -13.20
CA TYR A 14 0.53 -0.98 -13.08
C TYR A 14 0.39 -2.40 -13.59
N THR A 15 1.47 -2.96 -14.13
CA THR A 15 1.55 -4.38 -14.46
C THR A 15 1.95 -5.22 -13.25
N LYS A 16 1.62 -6.52 -13.28
CA LYS A 16 1.90 -7.45 -12.17
C LYS A 16 3.40 -7.47 -11.83
N ASP A 17 4.26 -7.55 -12.84
CA ASP A 17 5.72 -7.53 -12.70
C ASP A 17 6.26 -6.22 -12.12
N GLU A 18 5.60 -5.09 -12.35
CA GLU A 18 6.03 -3.80 -11.79
C GLU A 18 5.71 -3.68 -10.30
N VAL A 19 4.66 -4.35 -9.81
CA VAL A 19 4.26 -4.31 -8.40
C VAL A 19 4.76 -5.49 -7.58
N LEU A 20 4.97 -6.65 -8.23
CA LEU A 20 5.60 -7.80 -7.62
C LEU A 20 7.06 -7.46 -7.29
N GLY A 21 7.49 -7.81 -6.08
CA GLY A 21 8.84 -7.47 -5.60
C GLY A 21 9.03 -6.01 -5.14
N LYS A 22 8.24 -5.05 -5.65
CA LYS A 22 8.27 -3.67 -5.13
C LYS A 22 7.61 -3.52 -3.76
N GLY A 23 8.08 -2.55 -3.00
CA GLY A 23 7.45 -2.17 -1.75
C GLY A 23 6.15 -1.44 -2.05
N ILE A 24 5.04 -1.80 -1.39
CA ILE A 24 3.79 -1.05 -1.56
C ILE A 24 3.95 0.43 -1.15
N ILE A 25 4.95 0.72 -0.30
CA ILE A 25 5.36 2.05 0.13
C ILE A 25 5.73 2.94 -1.07
N GLU A 26 6.34 2.39 -2.13
CA GLU A 26 6.74 3.17 -3.31
C GLU A 26 5.55 3.67 -4.14
N MET A 27 4.36 3.14 -3.90
CA MET A 27 3.14 3.50 -4.62
C MET A 27 2.36 4.62 -3.93
N TYR A 28 2.72 5.00 -2.71
CA TYR A 28 2.07 6.08 -1.99
C TYR A 28 2.61 7.43 -2.45
N HIS A 29 1.75 8.44 -2.37
CA HIS A 29 2.15 9.82 -2.57
C HIS A 29 3.26 10.19 -1.57
N PRO A 30 4.32 10.92 -1.98
CA PRO A 30 5.44 11.29 -1.11
C PRO A 30 5.01 11.97 0.19
N ASP A 31 3.93 12.76 0.15
CA ASP A 31 3.36 13.43 1.31
C ASP A 31 2.74 12.45 2.33
N SER A 32 2.20 11.32 1.84
CA SER A 32 1.65 10.26 2.66
C SER A 32 2.71 9.27 3.18
N LEU A 33 3.94 9.27 2.63
CA LEU A 33 4.98 8.30 3.00
C LEU A 33 5.37 8.36 4.47
N GLU A 34 5.41 9.56 5.04
CA GLU A 34 5.77 9.77 6.45
C GLU A 34 4.72 9.11 7.36
N LYS A 35 3.44 9.41 7.10
CA LYS A 35 2.29 8.82 7.80
C LYS A 35 2.22 7.30 7.63
N VAL A 36 2.49 6.79 6.43
CA VAL A 36 2.54 5.35 6.16
C VAL A 36 3.65 4.70 6.98
N LYS A 37 4.85 5.29 7.04
CA LYS A 37 5.97 4.78 7.85
C LYS A 37 5.63 4.75 9.33
N GLU A 38 5.09 5.84 9.89
CA GLU A 38 4.67 5.90 11.29
C GLU A 38 3.60 4.86 11.61
N ASN A 39 2.59 4.73 10.75
CA ASN A 39 1.54 3.71 10.90
C ASN A 39 2.11 2.30 10.79
N PHE A 40 3.03 2.05 9.85
CA PHE A 40 3.65 0.74 9.68
C PHE A 40 4.54 0.37 10.87
N GLN A 41 5.24 1.35 11.44
CA GLN A 41 6.04 1.17 12.64
C GLN A 41 5.17 0.92 13.87
N SER A 42 4.06 1.66 14.02
CA SER A 42 3.06 1.39 15.05
C SER A 42 2.46 -0.01 14.88
N PHE A 43 2.07 -0.39 13.66
CA PHE A 43 1.56 -1.72 13.32
C PHE A 43 2.52 -2.85 13.69
N LYS A 44 3.82 -2.69 13.42
CA LYS A 44 4.83 -3.66 13.85
C LYS A 44 4.86 -3.85 15.37
N ASN A 45 4.59 -2.80 16.14
CA ASN A 45 4.61 -2.84 17.60
C ASN A 45 3.28 -3.32 18.20
N THR A 46 2.13 -2.87 17.68
CA THR A 46 0.80 -3.18 18.23
C THR A 46 0.10 -4.36 17.56
N GLY A 47 0.60 -4.83 16.40
CA GLY A 47 -0.02 -5.89 15.61
C GLY A 47 -1.38 -5.52 15.03
N LYS A 48 -1.80 -4.25 15.11
CA LYS A 48 -3.10 -3.77 14.63
C LYS A 48 -2.90 -2.45 13.89
N LEU A 49 -3.23 -2.44 12.60
CA LEU A 49 -3.25 -1.20 11.83
C LEU A 49 -4.69 -0.69 11.85
N ILE A 50 -4.82 0.56 12.26
CA ILE A 50 -6.09 1.29 12.19
C ILE A 50 -6.32 1.60 10.70
N HIS A 51 -7.54 1.33 10.20
CA HIS A 51 -7.95 1.72 8.84
C HIS A 51 -7.48 3.14 8.57
N SER A 52 -6.63 3.28 7.56
CA SER A 52 -6.03 4.57 7.22
C SER A 52 -6.25 4.84 5.76
N GLU A 53 -6.78 6.02 5.50
CA GLU A 53 -6.94 6.58 4.18
C GLU A 53 -5.60 7.18 3.77
N PHE A 54 -5.17 6.81 2.57
CA PHE A 54 -3.92 7.23 1.99
C PHE A 54 -4.13 7.58 0.52
N GLU A 55 -3.28 8.46 0.02
CA GLU A 55 -3.21 8.75 -1.41
C GLU A 55 -2.17 7.85 -2.08
N VAL A 56 -2.59 7.13 -3.11
CA VAL A 56 -1.68 6.34 -3.96
C VAL A 56 -1.56 6.97 -5.34
N LEU A 57 -0.34 6.92 -5.88
CA LEU A 57 -0.03 7.45 -7.19
C LEU A 57 -0.25 6.37 -8.25
N LYS A 58 -1.17 6.63 -9.17
CA LYS A 58 -1.34 5.82 -10.38
C LYS A 58 -0.16 6.01 -11.33
N LYS A 59 0.03 5.05 -12.23
CA LYS A 59 1.09 5.11 -13.25
C LYS A 59 0.95 6.33 -14.18
N ASN A 60 -0.26 6.83 -14.37
CA ASN A 60 -0.53 8.02 -15.18
C ASN A 60 -0.25 9.36 -14.45
N GLY A 61 0.15 9.31 -13.18
CA GLY A 61 0.42 10.50 -12.36
C GLY A 61 -0.78 11.04 -11.57
N GLU A 62 -1.97 10.47 -11.73
CA GLU A 62 -3.12 10.83 -10.88
C GLU A 62 -2.97 10.22 -9.48
N THR A 63 -3.41 10.96 -8.46
CA THR A 63 -3.59 10.43 -7.12
C THR A 63 -5.02 9.95 -6.92
N ILE A 64 -5.16 8.88 -6.14
CA ILE A 64 -6.47 8.44 -5.66
C ILE A 64 -6.42 8.16 -4.17
N ASP A 65 -7.50 8.51 -3.48
CA ASP A 65 -7.73 8.09 -2.11
C ASP A 65 -8.09 6.61 -2.06
N VAL A 66 -7.33 5.87 -1.26
CA VAL A 66 -7.57 4.46 -0.98
C VAL A 66 -7.54 4.22 0.52
N THR A 67 -8.48 3.41 0.99
CA THR A 67 -8.45 2.91 2.36
C THR A 67 -7.63 1.64 2.40
N ILE A 68 -6.53 1.65 3.13
CA ILE A 68 -5.66 0.48 3.29
C ILE A 68 -5.92 -0.15 4.66
N LYS A 69 -6.11 -1.47 4.65
CA LYS A 69 -6.18 -2.30 5.86
C LYS A 69 -4.99 -3.25 5.89
N LEU A 70 -4.14 -3.13 6.89
CA LEU A 70 -3.05 -4.08 7.14
C LEU A 70 -3.44 -5.03 8.27
N THR A 71 -3.46 -6.32 7.98
CA THR A 71 -3.70 -7.39 8.96
C THR A 71 -2.43 -8.24 9.00
N PRO A 72 -1.85 -8.51 10.18
CA PRO A 72 -0.68 -9.38 10.24
C PRO A 72 -1.13 -10.80 9.92
N VAL A 73 -0.44 -11.43 8.99
CA VAL A 73 -0.58 -12.85 8.69
C VAL A 73 0.64 -13.52 9.30
N TYR A 74 0.41 -14.46 10.20
CA TYR A 74 1.45 -15.29 10.81
C TYR A 74 1.42 -16.63 10.08
N ASP A 75 2.58 -17.09 9.60
CA ASP A 75 2.76 -18.49 9.19
C ASP A 75 2.71 -19.34 10.47
N GLU A 76 1.91 -20.42 10.47
CA GLU A 76 1.77 -21.36 11.59
C GLU A 76 2.99 -22.28 11.71
#